data_AF-A0A1Q8T040-F1
#
_entry.id   AF-A0A1Q8T040-F1
#
_cell.length_a   1.000
_cell.length_b   1.000
_cell.length_c   1.000
_cell.angle_alpha   90.00
_cell.angle_beta   90.00
_cell.angle_gamma   90.00
#
_symmetry.space_group_name_H-M   'P 1'
#
loop_
_entity.id
_entity.type
_entity.pdbx_description
1 polymer ?
#
loop_
_entity_poly.entity_id
_entity_poly.type
_entity_poly.pdbx_seq_one_letter_code
_entity_poly.pdbx_strand_id
1 'polypeptide(L)'
;MKDSISCTRCGNAQSISTEAHLEWDEISCTECGEFLDTIGHWADSHSPNYSIQILNQCRGLTLKMARENQPLNDQTSTWRASA
;
A
#
# COMPACT_ATOMS: atom_id res chain seq x y z
N MET A 1 -9.76 -12.26 -14.29
CA MET A 1 -10.77 -11.38 -13.70
C MET A 1 -10.78 -10.11 -14.52
N LYS A 2 -11.94 -9.51 -14.79
CA LYS A 2 -12.01 -8.20 -15.47
C LYS A 2 -12.10 -7.14 -14.39
N ASP A 3 -10.98 -6.48 -14.13
CA ASP A 3 -10.91 -5.42 -13.15
C ASP A 3 -11.38 -4.11 -13.80
N SER A 4 -12.26 -3.39 -13.11
CA SER A 4 -12.87 -2.14 -13.61
C SER A 4 -12.38 -0.95 -12.81
N ILE A 5 -12.02 0.13 -13.51
CA ILE A 5 -11.67 1.42 -12.90
C ILE A 5 -12.77 2.44 -13.16
N SER A 6 -13.09 3.25 -12.15
CA SER A 6 -14.05 4.34 -12.25
C SER A 6 -13.35 5.69 -12.31
N CYS A 7 -13.70 6.51 -13.29
CA CYS A 7 -13.24 7.88 -13.39
C CYS A 7 -13.92 8.77 -12.35
N THR A 8 -13.13 9.45 -11.52
CA THR A 8 -13.63 10.38 -10.50
C THR A 8 -14.16 11.70 -11.06
N ARG A 9 -13.82 12.04 -12.30
CA ARG A 9 -14.27 13.28 -12.96
C ARG A 9 -15.63 13.14 -13.65
N CYS A 10 -15.78 12.15 -14.53
CA CYS A 10 -17.02 11.98 -15.31
C CYS A 10 -17.90 10.81 -14.83
N GLY A 11 -17.41 9.97 -13.90
CA GLY A 11 -18.15 8.82 -13.39
C GLY A 11 -18.15 7.59 -14.31
N ASN A 12 -17.50 7.65 -15.48
CA ASN A 12 -17.40 6.50 -16.38
C ASN A 12 -16.63 5.36 -15.73
N ALA A 13 -17.14 4.13 -15.86
CA ALA A 13 -16.46 2.92 -15.44
C ALA A 13 -16.01 2.12 -16.67
N GLN A 14 -14.72 1.79 -16.73
CA GLN A 14 -14.14 1.07 -17.87
C GLN A 14 -13.37 -0.16 -17.39
N SER A 15 -13.39 -1.22 -18.21
CA SER A 15 -12.57 -2.40 -17.97
C SER A 15 -11.12 -2.14 -18.38
N ILE A 16 -10.18 -2.56 -17.54
CA ILE A 16 -8.76 -2.51 -17.87
C ILE A 16 -8.30 -3.89 -18.33
N SER A 17 -7.52 -3.92 -19.41
CA SER A 17 -6.74 -5.09 -19.82
C SER A 17 -5.28 -4.80 -19.51
N THR A 18 -4.62 -5.65 -18.72
CA THR A 18 -3.20 -5.50 -18.34
C THR A 18 -2.27 -6.38 -19.19
N GLU A 19 -2.80 -7.23 -20.06
CA GLU A 19 -2.05 -8.33 -20.73
C GLU A 19 -1.03 -7.87 -21.79
N ALA A 20 -1.05 -6.60 -22.22
CA ALA A 20 -0.21 -6.10 -23.32
C ALA A 20 0.48 -4.75 -23.03
N HIS A 21 0.46 -4.27 -21.78
CA HIS A 21 0.93 -2.94 -21.42
C HIS A 21 2.18 -2.96 -20.56
N LEU A 22 3.00 -1.92 -20.68
CA LEU A 22 4.17 -1.71 -19.82
C LEU A 22 3.73 -1.10 -18.48
N GLU A 23 4.55 -1.30 -17.45
CA GLU A 23 4.27 -0.85 -16.07
C GLU A 23 3.97 0.66 -15.98
N TRP A 24 4.62 1.46 -16.82
CA TRP A 24 4.51 2.92 -16.84
C TRP A 24 3.48 3.46 -17.84
N ASP A 25 2.74 2.58 -18.51
CA ASP A 25 1.66 3.02 -19.39
C ASP A 25 0.54 3.67 -18.56
N GLU A 26 0.04 4.80 -19.06
CA GLU A 26 -1.03 5.54 -18.42
C GLU A 26 -2.39 4.87 -18.67
N ILE A 27 -3.18 4.76 -17.61
CA ILE A 27 -4.59 4.43 -17.67
C ILE A 27 -5.36 5.74 -17.69
N SER A 28 -5.90 6.09 -18.85
CA SER A 28 -6.71 7.30 -19.01
C SER A 28 -8.18 6.96 -19.23
N CYS A 29 -9.05 7.85 -18.78
CA CYS A 29 -10.49 7.72 -18.98
C CYS A 29 -10.82 7.78 -20.48
N THR A 30 -11.56 6.79 -21.00
CA THR A 30 -11.95 6.73 -22.41
C THR A 30 -12.93 7.84 -22.82
N GLU A 31 -13.62 8.46 -21.87
CA GLU A 31 -14.57 9.54 -22.16
C GLU A 31 -13.95 10.94 -22.05
N CYS A 32 -13.28 11.23 -20.93
CA CYS A 32 -12.80 12.59 -20.64
C CYS A 32 -11.28 12.75 -20.74
N GLY A 33 -10.54 11.67 -21.02
CA GLY A 33 -9.09 11.69 -21.17
C GLY A 33 -8.31 11.93 -19.87
N GLU A 34 -9.00 12.01 -18.72
CA GLU A 34 -8.33 12.18 -17.43
C GLU A 34 -7.42 11.00 -17.11
N PHE A 35 -6.25 11.32 -16.57
CA PHE A 35 -5.35 10.33 -15.99
C PHE A 35 -6.01 9.69 -14.76
N LEU A 36 -6.01 8.36 -14.70
CA LEU A 36 -6.59 7.59 -13.60
C LEU A 36 -5.50 6.92 -12.75
N ASP A 37 -4.58 6.21 -13.40
CA ASP A 37 -3.49 5.49 -12.74
C ASP A 37 -2.42 5.05 -13.76
N THR A 38 -1.37 4.36 -13.31
CA THR A 38 -0.48 3.58 -14.18
C THR A 38 -0.83 2.08 -14.14
N ILE A 39 -0.49 1.35 -15.21
CA ILE A 39 -0.76 -0.10 -15.30
C ILE A 39 -0.09 -0.87 -14.16
N GLY A 40 1.16 -0.53 -13.82
CA GLY A 40 1.90 -1.16 -12.72
C GLY A 40 1.23 -0.97 -11.37
N HIS A 41 0.96 0.29 -11.01
CA HIS A 41 0.34 0.61 -9.73
C HIS A 41 -1.08 0.03 -9.60
N TRP A 42 -1.85 0.04 -10.69
CA TRP A 42 -3.14 -0.61 -10.75
C TRP A 42 -3.05 -2.12 -10.52
N ALA A 43 -2.13 -2.80 -11.21
CA ALA A 43 -1.92 -4.25 -11.07
C ALA A 43 -1.45 -4.63 -9.66
N ASP A 44 -0.56 -3.84 -9.06
CA ASP A 44 -0.09 -4.06 -7.69
C ASP A 44 -1.20 -3.89 -6.66
N SER A 45 -2.05 -2.86 -6.85
CA SER A 45 -3.20 -2.60 -5.97
C SER A 45 -4.27 -3.69 -6.05
N HIS A 46 -4.41 -4.32 -7.21
CA HIS A 46 -5.36 -5.41 -7.46
C HIS A 46 -4.75 -6.80 -7.26
N SER A 47 -3.45 -6.87 -6.92
CA SER A 47 -2.82 -8.12 -6.56
C SER A 47 -3.51 -8.71 -5.33
N PRO A 48 -3.81 -10.02 -5.32
CA PRO A 48 -4.42 -10.68 -4.15
C PRO A 48 -3.57 -10.56 -2.87
N ASN A 49 -2.31 -10.15 -2.99
CA ASN A 49 -1.40 -9.94 -1.87
C ASN A 49 -1.36 -8.49 -1.36
N TYR A 50 -2.03 -7.54 -2.02
CA TYR A 50 -1.96 -6.12 -1.67
C TYR A 50 -2.43 -5.87 -0.23
N SER A 51 -3.59 -6.40 0.15
CA SER A 51 -4.11 -6.24 1.52
C SER A 51 -3.16 -6.81 2.57
N ILE A 52 -2.53 -7.96 2.29
CA ILE A 52 -1.54 -8.58 3.17
C ILE A 52 -0.26 -7.74 3.25
N GLN A 53 0.20 -7.19 2.14
CA GLN A 53 1.35 -6.29 2.10
C GLN A 53 1.11 -5.05 2.96
N ILE A 54 -0.07 -4.42 2.85
CA ILE A 54 -0.46 -3.27 3.68
C ILE A 54 -0.53 -3.66 5.16
N LEU A 55 -1.15 -4.80 5.50
CA LEU A 55 -1.20 -5.28 6.88
C LEU A 55 0.20 -5.52 7.47
N ASN A 56 1.12 -6.09 6.69
CA ASN A 56 2.51 -6.29 7.09
C ASN A 56 3.23 -4.95 7.34
N GLN A 57 2.99 -3.92 6.51
CA GLN A 57 3.53 -2.58 6.71
C GLN A 57 2.98 -1.93 7.99
N CYS A 58 1.66 -1.97 8.20
CA CYS A 58 1.02 -1.46 9.42
C CYS A 58 1.60 -2.14 10.67
N ARG A 59 1.73 -3.47 10.66
CA ARG A 59 2.35 -4.23 11.76
C ARG A 59 3.78 -3.76 12.04
N GLY A 60 4.57 -3.52 11.00
CA GLY A 60 5.93 -3.01 11.13
C GLY A 60 5.98 -1.65 11.83
N LEU A 61 5.10 -0.72 11.43
CA LEU A 61 5.00 0.60 12.05
C LEU A 61 4.57 0.52 13.52
N THR A 62 3.54 -0.27 13.84
CA THR A 62 3.10 -0.48 15.23
C THR A 62 4.24 -1.01 16.12
N LEU A 63 5.03 -1.95 15.62
CA LEU A 63 6.18 -2.48 16.36
C LEU A 63 7.30 -1.45 16.56
N LYS A 64 7.55 -0.59 15.55
CA LYS A 64 8.51 0.52 15.69
C LYS A 64 8.06 1.51 16.76
N MET A 65 6.80 1.95 16.71
CA MET A 65 6.23 2.85 17.70
C MET A 65 6.24 2.26 19.11
N ALA A 66 5.97 0.96 19.25
CA ALA A 66 6.03 0.28 20.55
C ALA A 66 7.46 0.25 21.13
N ARG A 67 8.48 0.08 20.27
CA ARG A 67 9.90 0.09 20.68
C ARG A 67 10.39 1.51 21.01
N GLU A 68 9.97 2.50 20.24
CA GLU A 68 10.33 3.91 20.48
C GLU A 68 9.70 4.46 21.77
N ASN A 69 8.51 3.98 22.14
CA ASN A 69 7.84 4.36 23.40
C ASN A 69 8.33 3.58 24.63
N GLN A 70 9.38 2.77 24.52
CA GLN A 70 9.93 2.05 25.65
C GLN A 70 10.71 3.03 26.56
N PRO A 71 10.29 3.23 27.82
CA PRO A 71 10.94 4.22 28.69
C PRO A 71 12.40 3.82 28.91
N LEU A 72 13.32 4.79 28.76
CA LEU A 72 14.77 4.64 28.95
C LEU A 72 15.20 4.13 30.34
N ASN A 73 14.27 3.92 31.27
CA ASN A 73 14.54 3.80 32.70
C ASN A 73 14.63 2.36 33.25
N ASP A 74 14.41 1.33 32.43
CA ASP A 74 14.48 -0.07 32.89
C ASP A 74 15.89 -0.70 32.84
N GLN A 75 16.93 0.06 32.45
CA GLN A 75 18.30 -0.46 32.34
C GLN A 75 19.14 -0.39 33.64
N THR A 76 18.64 0.21 34.72
CA THR A 76 19.44 0.47 35.93
C THR A 76 19.14 -0.42 37.15
N SER A 77 18.16 -1.33 37.09
CA SER A 77 17.73 -2.09 38.27
C SER A 77 18.38 -3.47 38.47
N THR A 78 19.21 -3.96 37.53
CA THR A 78 19.83 -5.31 37.62
C THR A 78 21.27 -5.35 38.14
N TRP A 79 21.92 -4.22 38.42
CA TRP A 79 23.35 -4.19 38.82
C TRP A 79 23.62 -3.98 40.32
N ARG A 80 22.61 -3.98 41.19
CA ARG A 80 22.80 -3.87 42.65
C ARG A 80 22.11 -5.00 43.42
N ALA A 81 22.48 -6.24 43.11
CA ALA A 81 22.22 -7.37 44.00
C ALA A 81 23.25 -8.48 43.79
N SER A 82 24.46 -8.30 44.32
CA SER A 82 25.31 -9.38 44.81
C SER A 82 26.22 -8.80 45.88
N ALA A 83 26.08 -9.38 47.08
CA ALA A 83 26.76 -9.05 48.32
C ALA A 83 28.25 -9.36 48.29
#